data_AF-A0A1X1MHL7-F1
#
_entry.id   AF-A0A1X1MHL7-F1
#
_cell.length_a   1.000
_cell.length_b   1.000
_cell.length_c   1.000
_cell.angle_alpha   90.00
_cell.angle_beta   90.00
_cell.angle_gamma   90.00
#
_symmetry.space_group_name_H-M   'P 1'
#
loop_
_entity.id
_entity.type
_entity.pdbx_description
1 polymer ?
#
loop_
_entity_poly.entity_id
_entity_poly.type
_entity_poly.pdbx_seq_one_letter_code
_entity_poly.pdbx_strand_id
1 'polypeptide(L)'
;MPTARISLREEQDDLRSRMRALGLSHGQVALEFATRYRLRPREAWRRAHGWTYSQAARQINTVAAQTGFDTDGRAAMTGPTLCEVEKWPGSTGRTRKPTPRTLALLATAYGAQIQDLLDLDDREHFTAAERLTLDGLSRAAPPQPIYVPPERSPDFAVGSDHQQEPASLGLPDRPVLRRAGGMVEVAVDRRDFLAGTATLPPFAAMELTRHDLLSSLTAGGSGADLDEWRQVVWEYALSYGSSPPAVLLRRLDTDLSMLGTVARRQTDDTAVRELRRIGALLAAFTAHATADVGDLPASQRWWRTAKQAADASGDLHTRLWTRGREIVRALYEQRPLPAVLDLVAEADAITAQGGVPPEAVQEYLDGKARAFVRAGRNDDARTALTDVQANFERLPDRVRQDTASWFGWSERALRLAESYTYSHLGDYTRAD
;
A
#
# COMPACT_ATOMS: atom_id res chain seq x y z
N MET A 1 -12.09 -11.06 53.09
CA MET A 1 -12.78 -10.11 52.20
C MET A 1 -12.97 -10.79 50.84
N PRO A 2 -14.18 -11.26 50.48
CA PRO A 2 -14.40 -11.84 49.17
C PRO A 2 -14.37 -10.72 48.12
N THR A 3 -13.40 -10.78 47.21
CA THR A 3 -13.29 -9.89 46.06
C THR A 3 -14.54 -10.03 45.19
N ALA A 4 -15.24 -8.92 44.94
CA ALA A 4 -16.40 -8.91 44.06
C ALA A 4 -16.01 -9.49 42.70
N ARG A 5 -16.75 -10.51 42.22
CA ARG A 5 -16.55 -11.06 40.87
C ARG A 5 -16.90 -9.95 39.88
N ILE A 6 -15.88 -9.33 39.31
CA ILE A 6 -16.02 -8.35 38.21
C ILE A 6 -16.91 -9.01 37.15
N SER A 7 -17.95 -8.30 36.70
CA SER A 7 -18.84 -8.82 35.67
C SER A 7 -18.06 -8.99 34.37
N LEU A 8 -18.44 -9.97 33.52
CA LEU A 8 -17.78 -10.20 32.23
C LEU A 8 -17.73 -8.92 31.37
N ARG A 9 -18.74 -8.06 31.50
CA ARG A 9 -18.80 -6.77 30.81
C ARG A 9 -17.72 -5.81 31.33
N GLU A 10 -17.59 -5.67 32.65
CA GLU A 10 -16.57 -4.81 33.26
C GLU A 10 -15.15 -5.32 32.94
N GLU A 11 -14.95 -6.65 32.90
CA GLU A 11 -13.68 -7.24 32.47
C GLU A 11 -13.35 -6.87 31.01
N GLN A 12 -14.33 -6.98 30.10
CA GLN A 12 -14.19 -6.59 28.71
C GLN A 12 -13.89 -5.08 28.58
N ASP A 13 -14.60 -4.24 29.34
CA ASP A 13 -14.42 -2.79 29.29
C ASP A 13 -13.04 -2.37 29.82
N ASP A 14 -12.54 -3.01 30.88
CA ASP A 14 -11.19 -2.80 31.40
C ASP A 14 -10.10 -3.27 30.42
N LEU A 15 -10.25 -4.46 29.83
CA LEU A 15 -9.30 -4.98 28.84
C LEU A 15 -9.21 -4.05 27.62
N ARG A 16 -10.35 -3.65 27.07
CA ARG A 16 -10.41 -2.68 25.96
C ARG A 16 -9.73 -1.38 26.34
N SER A 17 -10.02 -0.82 27.51
CA SER A 17 -9.44 0.44 27.97
C SER A 17 -7.92 0.37 28.07
N ARG A 18 -7.38 -0.74 28.62
CA ARG A 18 -5.93 -0.99 28.70
C ARG A 18 -5.29 -1.09 27.32
N MET A 19 -5.87 -1.86 26.40
CA MET A 19 -5.34 -2.00 25.05
C MET A 19 -5.35 -0.66 24.29
N ARG A 20 -6.42 0.12 24.43
CA ARG A 20 -6.51 1.46 23.81
C ARG A 20 -5.52 2.45 24.41
N ALA A 21 -5.28 2.41 25.73
CA ALA A 21 -4.26 3.23 26.39
C ALA A 21 -2.84 2.93 25.91
N LEU A 22 -2.57 1.68 25.52
CA LEU A 22 -1.31 1.26 24.89
C LEU A 22 -1.23 1.56 23.39
N GLY A 23 -2.22 2.24 22.82
CA GLY A 23 -2.22 2.64 21.41
C GLY A 23 -2.67 1.55 20.42
N LEU A 24 -3.16 0.39 20.89
CA LEU A 24 -3.64 -0.66 20.00
C LEU A 24 -4.91 -0.23 19.27
N SER A 25 -5.00 -0.52 17.98
CA SER A 25 -6.16 -0.24 17.12
C SER A 25 -7.41 -1.03 17.52
N HIS A 26 -8.59 -0.59 17.10
CA HIS A 26 -9.84 -1.35 17.30
C HIS A 26 -9.78 -2.75 16.67
N GLY A 27 -9.05 -2.92 15.55
CA GLY A 27 -8.83 -4.25 14.95
C GLY A 27 -7.99 -5.17 15.83
N GLN A 28 -6.94 -4.65 16.47
CA GLN A 28 -6.15 -5.42 17.44
C GLN A 28 -6.96 -5.79 18.69
N VAL A 29 -7.82 -4.88 19.17
CA VAL A 29 -8.76 -5.18 20.27
C VAL A 29 -9.78 -6.23 19.83
N ALA A 30 -10.33 -6.14 18.61
CA ALA A 30 -11.27 -7.11 18.09
C ALA A 30 -10.64 -8.51 17.97
N LEU A 31 -9.38 -8.61 17.52
CA LEU A 31 -8.64 -9.88 17.45
C LEU A 31 -8.47 -10.51 18.83
N GLU A 32 -8.10 -9.72 19.84
CA GLU A 32 -7.98 -10.20 21.22
C GLU A 32 -9.34 -10.66 21.77
N PHE A 33 -10.41 -9.91 21.49
CA PHE A 33 -11.76 -10.26 21.90
C PHE A 33 -12.29 -11.53 21.24
N ALA A 34 -12.02 -11.71 19.95
CA ALA A 34 -12.35 -12.92 19.22
C ALA A 34 -11.62 -14.14 19.82
N THR A 35 -10.35 -13.98 20.15
CA THR A 35 -9.52 -15.07 20.71
C THR A 35 -9.91 -15.41 22.14
N ARG A 36 -9.95 -14.41 23.02
CA ARG A 36 -10.13 -14.59 24.47
C ARG A 36 -11.56 -14.95 24.86
N TYR A 37 -12.55 -14.33 24.21
CA TYR A 37 -13.96 -14.53 24.53
C TYR A 37 -14.71 -15.38 23.51
N ARG A 38 -14.00 -15.93 22.50
CA ARG A 38 -14.57 -16.75 21.41
C ARG A 38 -15.73 -16.07 20.69
N LEU A 39 -15.58 -14.77 20.47
CA LEU A 39 -16.58 -13.96 19.78
C LEU A 39 -16.39 -14.08 18.27
N ARG A 40 -17.49 -14.09 17.52
CA ARG A 40 -17.42 -13.98 16.06
C ARG A 40 -16.89 -12.60 15.66
N PRO A 41 -16.25 -12.47 14.48
CA PRO A 41 -15.61 -11.22 14.09
C PRO A 41 -16.53 -10.00 14.19
N ARG A 42 -17.77 -10.09 13.71
CA ARG A 42 -18.74 -8.98 13.76
C ARG A 42 -19.06 -8.51 15.19
N GLU A 43 -19.28 -9.44 16.12
CA GLU A 43 -19.50 -9.09 17.53
C GLU A 43 -18.19 -8.56 18.16
N ALA A 44 -17.05 -9.16 17.86
CA ALA A 44 -15.76 -8.74 18.39
C ALA A 44 -15.44 -7.28 18.02
N TRP A 45 -15.70 -6.87 16.78
CA TRP A 45 -15.55 -5.48 16.34
C TRP A 45 -16.48 -4.52 17.07
N ARG A 46 -17.77 -4.86 17.24
CA ARG A 46 -18.69 -4.02 18.05
C ARG A 46 -18.19 -3.85 19.48
N ARG A 47 -17.71 -4.94 20.08
CA ARG A 47 -17.20 -4.97 21.46
C ARG A 47 -15.87 -4.23 21.60
N ALA A 48 -15.03 -4.24 20.56
CA ALA A 48 -13.79 -3.46 20.50
C ALA A 48 -14.07 -1.95 20.59
N HIS A 49 -15.15 -1.47 19.98
CA HIS A 49 -15.63 -0.09 20.15
C HIS A 49 -16.34 0.15 21.49
N GLY A 50 -16.72 -0.92 22.20
CA GLY A 50 -17.51 -0.86 23.43
C GLY A 50 -18.96 -0.47 23.21
N TRP A 51 -19.49 -0.70 22.01
CA TRP A 51 -20.85 -0.30 21.67
C TRP A 51 -21.87 -1.34 22.13
N THR A 52 -22.96 -0.85 22.69
CA THR A 52 -24.21 -1.61 22.81
C THR A 52 -24.82 -1.83 21.42
N TYR A 53 -25.73 -2.80 21.30
CA TYR A 53 -26.46 -3.03 20.05
C TYR A 53 -27.18 -1.77 19.54
N SER A 54 -27.77 -0.97 20.44
CA SER A 54 -28.45 0.27 20.08
C SER A 54 -27.49 1.35 19.57
N GLN A 55 -26.31 1.47 20.18
CA GLN A 55 -25.27 2.42 19.72
C GLN A 55 -24.70 2.00 18.36
N ALA A 56 -24.40 0.72 18.19
CA ALA A 56 -23.89 0.20 16.91
C ALA A 56 -24.93 0.34 15.79
N ALA A 57 -26.20 -0.01 16.06
CA ALA A 57 -27.29 0.18 15.10
C ALA A 57 -27.45 1.66 14.71
N ARG A 58 -27.33 2.58 15.66
CA ARG A 58 -27.35 4.03 15.38
C ARG A 58 -26.20 4.43 14.44
N GLN A 59 -24.98 3.99 14.72
CA GLN A 59 -23.83 4.32 13.87
C GLN A 59 -23.99 3.76 12.45
N ILE A 60 -24.49 2.54 12.30
CA ILE A 60 -24.79 1.92 11.01
C ILE A 60 -25.84 2.74 10.24
N ASN A 61 -26.88 3.22 10.92
CA ASN A 61 -27.92 4.05 10.31
C ASN A 61 -27.39 5.42 9.90
N THR A 62 -26.52 6.04 10.70
CA THR A 62 -25.83 7.29 10.34
C THR A 62 -25.03 7.11 9.05
N VAL A 63 -24.25 6.03 8.95
CA VAL A 63 -23.50 5.70 7.73
C VAL A 63 -24.46 5.46 6.56
N ALA A 64 -25.56 4.73 6.76
CA ALA A 64 -26.54 4.46 5.72
C ALA A 64 -27.21 5.73 5.18
N ALA A 65 -27.47 6.72 6.03
CA ALA A 65 -27.99 8.01 5.61
C ALA A 65 -26.94 8.82 4.83
N GLN A 66 -25.70 8.88 5.31
CA GLN A 66 -24.61 9.64 4.67
C GLN A 66 -24.16 9.09 3.33
N THR A 67 -24.30 7.78 3.13
CA THR A 67 -23.95 7.09 1.88
C THR A 67 -25.11 7.02 0.87
N GLY A 68 -26.26 7.62 1.20
CA GLY A 68 -27.44 7.63 0.32
C GLY A 68 -28.22 6.31 0.27
N PHE A 69 -27.87 5.34 1.13
CA PHE A 69 -28.50 4.01 1.13
C PHE A 69 -29.87 4.01 1.83
N ASP A 70 -30.04 4.79 2.89
CA ASP A 70 -31.30 4.91 3.62
C ASP A 70 -31.47 6.34 4.19
N THR A 71 -31.61 7.32 3.29
CA THR A 71 -31.81 8.73 3.66
C THR A 71 -33.10 8.98 4.44
N ASP A 72 -34.12 8.15 4.19
CA ASP A 72 -35.45 8.30 4.77
C ASP A 72 -35.65 7.44 6.04
N GLY A 73 -34.64 6.64 6.42
CA GLY A 73 -34.70 5.75 7.59
C GLY A 73 -35.74 4.62 7.48
N ARG A 74 -36.16 4.26 6.27
CA ARG A 74 -37.23 3.27 6.03
C ARG A 74 -36.76 1.83 6.24
N ALA A 75 -35.45 1.58 6.20
CA ALA A 75 -34.83 0.27 6.37
C ALA A 75 -33.74 0.30 7.45
N ALA A 76 -33.98 1.06 8.52
CA ALA A 76 -33.03 1.26 9.61
C ALA A 76 -32.62 -0.07 10.27
N MET A 77 -31.31 -0.24 10.47
CA MET A 77 -30.74 -1.28 11.32
C MET A 77 -31.26 -1.11 12.75
N THR A 78 -31.72 -2.21 13.35
CA THR A 78 -32.14 -2.25 14.75
C THR A 78 -31.17 -3.11 15.56
N GLY A 79 -31.13 -2.90 16.89
CA GLY A 79 -30.30 -3.73 17.77
C GLY A 79 -30.58 -5.23 17.66
N PRO A 80 -31.85 -5.68 17.64
CA PRO A 80 -32.19 -7.08 17.40
C PRO A 80 -31.74 -7.60 16.03
N THR A 81 -31.94 -6.84 14.95
CA THR A 81 -31.49 -7.23 13.61
C THR A 81 -29.96 -7.35 13.54
N LEU A 82 -29.24 -6.44 14.19
CA LEU A 82 -27.79 -6.50 14.28
C LEU A 82 -27.32 -7.75 15.04
N CYS A 83 -27.99 -8.12 16.14
CA CYS A 83 -27.71 -9.36 16.87
C CYS A 83 -27.91 -10.61 15.99
N GLU A 84 -28.99 -10.67 15.19
CA GLU A 84 -29.22 -11.77 14.24
C GLU A 84 -28.11 -11.87 13.18
N VAL A 85 -27.63 -10.73 12.69
CA VAL A 85 -26.54 -10.63 11.70
C VAL A 85 -25.17 -10.99 12.29
N GLU A 86 -24.86 -10.54 13.50
CA GLU A 86 -23.61 -10.85 14.20
C GLU A 86 -23.46 -12.35 14.48
N LYS A 87 -24.58 -13.05 14.66
CA LYS A 87 -24.58 -14.48 15.02
C LYS A 87 -24.61 -15.44 13.83
N TRP A 88 -25.06 -15.04 12.65
CA TRP A 88 -25.04 -15.88 11.45
C TRP A 88 -23.61 -16.33 11.07
N PRO A 89 -23.37 -17.50 10.45
CA PRO A 89 -24.23 -18.68 10.30
C PRO A 89 -24.27 -19.55 11.58
N GLY A 90 -24.70 -18.98 12.71
CA GLY A 90 -24.85 -19.71 13.96
C GLY A 90 -26.06 -20.64 13.93
N SER A 91 -25.93 -21.80 14.59
CA SER A 91 -26.98 -22.81 14.76
C SER A 91 -27.92 -22.54 15.95
N THR A 92 -27.57 -21.61 16.83
CA THR A 92 -28.31 -21.33 18.07
C THR A 92 -29.02 -19.98 18.01
N GLY A 93 -30.35 -20.02 18.01
CA GLY A 93 -31.23 -18.85 17.97
C GLY A 93 -31.53 -18.35 16.56
N ARG A 94 -32.19 -17.19 16.47
CA ARG A 94 -32.53 -16.55 15.20
C ARG A 94 -31.29 -15.86 14.64
N THR A 95 -30.89 -16.27 13.44
CA THR A 95 -29.77 -15.66 12.70
C THR A 95 -30.25 -15.15 11.35
N ARG A 96 -29.56 -14.14 10.81
CA ARG A 96 -29.90 -13.51 9.53
C ARG A 96 -28.64 -13.40 8.69
N LYS A 97 -28.68 -13.99 7.49
CA LYS A 97 -27.57 -13.88 6.53
C LYS A 97 -27.31 -12.41 6.19
N PRO A 98 -26.11 -11.88 6.42
CA PRO A 98 -25.78 -10.52 6.05
C PRO A 98 -25.71 -10.40 4.52
N THR A 99 -26.31 -9.35 3.98
CA THR A 99 -26.14 -8.99 2.57
C THR A 99 -24.79 -8.30 2.35
N PRO A 100 -24.22 -8.27 1.13
CA PRO A 100 -23.03 -7.49 0.83
C PRO A 100 -23.15 -6.01 1.24
N ARG A 101 -24.35 -5.43 1.05
CA ARG A 101 -24.69 -4.08 1.52
C ARG A 101 -24.59 -3.95 3.04
N THR A 102 -25.15 -4.92 3.79
CA THR A 102 -25.07 -4.94 5.26
C THR A 102 -23.62 -5.00 5.73
N LEU A 103 -22.79 -5.82 5.09
CA LEU A 103 -21.36 -5.94 5.43
C LEU A 103 -20.58 -4.66 5.13
N ALA A 104 -20.86 -3.99 4.00
CA ALA A 104 -20.23 -2.71 3.68
C ALA A 104 -20.57 -1.61 4.70
N LEU A 105 -21.84 -1.55 5.14
CA LEU A 105 -22.28 -0.61 6.17
C LEU A 105 -21.63 -0.91 7.53
N LEU A 106 -21.53 -2.19 7.91
CA LEU A 106 -20.83 -2.61 9.14
C LEU A 106 -19.34 -2.27 9.10
N ALA A 107 -18.67 -2.56 8.00
CA ALA A 107 -17.25 -2.28 7.80
C ALA A 107 -16.98 -0.77 7.95
N THR A 108 -17.81 0.05 7.31
CA THR A 108 -17.74 1.51 7.42
C THR A 108 -18.03 2.01 8.83
N ALA A 109 -19.08 1.49 9.48
CA ALA A 109 -19.42 1.90 10.84
C ALA A 109 -18.33 1.52 11.85
N TYR A 110 -17.68 0.37 11.68
CA TYR A 110 -16.61 -0.10 12.57
C TYR A 110 -15.22 0.40 12.20
N GLY A 111 -15.04 1.06 11.05
CA GLY A 111 -13.70 1.38 10.52
C GLY A 111 -12.87 0.11 10.26
N ALA A 112 -13.54 -0.97 9.86
CA ALA A 112 -12.97 -2.28 9.59
C ALA A 112 -12.97 -2.54 8.08
N GLN A 113 -12.28 -3.59 7.64
CA GLN A 113 -12.49 -4.15 6.32
C GLN A 113 -13.62 -5.17 6.31
N ILE A 114 -14.24 -5.41 5.16
CA ILE A 114 -15.27 -6.45 5.01
C ILE A 114 -14.69 -7.82 5.39
N GLN A 115 -13.45 -8.14 4.98
CA GLN A 115 -12.79 -9.39 5.34
C GLN A 115 -12.55 -9.56 6.85
N ASP A 116 -12.40 -8.45 7.59
CA ASP A 116 -12.20 -8.48 9.04
C ASP A 116 -13.50 -8.83 9.79
N LEU A 117 -14.64 -8.79 9.08
CA LEU A 117 -15.96 -9.14 9.60
C LEU A 117 -16.39 -10.56 9.24
N LEU A 118 -15.57 -11.32 8.51
CA LEU A 118 -15.93 -12.65 7.99
C LEU A 118 -14.97 -13.73 8.52
N ASP A 119 -15.52 -14.77 9.13
CA ASP A 119 -14.78 -15.96 9.53
C ASP A 119 -14.83 -17.07 8.45
N LEU A 120 -14.38 -18.28 8.80
CA LEU A 120 -14.39 -19.43 7.89
C LEU A 120 -15.83 -19.88 7.59
N ASP A 121 -16.64 -20.07 8.64
CA ASP A 121 -18.02 -20.54 8.47
C ASP A 121 -18.82 -19.58 7.57
N ASP A 122 -18.62 -18.27 7.72
CA ASP A 122 -19.21 -17.27 6.82
C ASP A 122 -18.89 -17.58 5.35
N ARG A 123 -17.61 -17.79 5.04
CA ARG A 123 -17.13 -18.04 3.68
C ARG A 123 -17.67 -19.34 3.10
N GLU A 124 -17.85 -20.36 3.94
CA GLU A 124 -18.45 -21.63 3.54
C GLU A 124 -19.95 -21.49 3.22
N HIS A 125 -20.65 -20.57 3.89
CA HIS A 125 -22.08 -20.34 3.69
C HIS A 125 -22.41 -19.26 2.63
N PHE A 126 -21.41 -18.56 2.10
CA PHE A 126 -21.57 -17.67 0.94
C PHE A 126 -21.43 -18.43 -0.39
N THR A 127 -22.36 -18.20 -1.31
CA THR A 127 -22.30 -18.71 -2.69
C THR A 127 -21.09 -18.13 -3.42
N ALA A 128 -20.68 -18.76 -4.53
CA ALA A 128 -19.57 -18.26 -5.34
C ALA A 128 -19.81 -16.82 -5.87
N ALA A 129 -21.04 -16.50 -6.27
CA ALA A 129 -21.41 -15.17 -6.73
C ALA A 129 -21.35 -14.11 -5.62
N GLU A 130 -21.78 -14.46 -4.40
CA GLU A 130 -21.67 -13.58 -3.24
C GLU A 130 -20.21 -13.37 -2.83
N ARG A 131 -19.38 -14.42 -2.86
CA ARG A 131 -17.94 -14.31 -2.60
C ARG A 131 -17.26 -13.38 -3.61
N LEU A 132 -17.57 -13.51 -4.91
CA LEU A 132 -17.05 -12.62 -5.95
C LEU A 132 -17.46 -11.15 -5.70
N THR A 133 -18.70 -10.93 -5.27
CA THR A 133 -19.20 -9.59 -4.93
C THR A 133 -18.47 -9.01 -3.72
N LEU A 134 -18.24 -9.81 -2.67
CA LEU A 134 -17.53 -9.40 -1.46
C LEU A 134 -16.05 -9.11 -1.73
N ASP A 135 -15.39 -9.90 -2.57
CA ASP A 135 -14.00 -9.67 -2.99
C ASP A 135 -13.87 -8.38 -3.81
N GLY A 136 -14.84 -8.09 -4.68
CA GLY A 136 -14.91 -6.83 -5.42
C GLY A 136 -15.05 -5.61 -4.51
N LEU A 137 -15.88 -5.71 -3.45
CA LEU A 137 -16.07 -4.63 -2.47
C LEU A 137 -14.87 -4.45 -1.53
N SER A 138 -14.12 -5.51 -1.26
CA SER A 138 -12.95 -5.49 -0.36
C SER A 138 -11.69 -4.87 -1.00
N ARG A 139 -11.69 -4.69 -2.33
CA ARG A 139 -10.63 -3.98 -3.06
C ARG A 139 -10.73 -2.45 -2.97
N ALA A 140 -11.82 -1.92 -2.41
CA ALA A 140 -11.93 -0.50 -2.08
C ALA A 140 -11.15 -0.19 -0.79
N ALA A 141 -10.45 0.95 -0.75
CA ALA A 141 -9.69 1.39 0.43
C ALA A 141 -10.55 1.39 1.71
N PRO A 142 -9.94 1.23 2.91
CA PRO A 142 -10.70 1.23 4.14
C PRO A 142 -11.60 2.45 4.28
N PRO A 143 -12.90 2.26 4.53
CA PRO A 143 -13.74 3.38 4.89
C PRO A 143 -13.18 4.00 6.17
N GLN A 144 -12.80 5.27 6.11
CA GLN A 144 -12.38 6.02 7.29
C GLN A 144 -13.57 6.04 8.27
N PRO A 145 -13.37 5.71 9.56
CA PRO A 145 -14.45 5.78 10.53
C PRO A 145 -14.93 7.24 10.60
N ILE A 146 -16.21 7.44 10.36
CA ILE A 146 -16.83 8.76 10.47
C ILE A 146 -16.89 9.11 11.96
N TYR A 147 -15.94 9.92 12.41
CA TYR A 147 -15.90 10.45 13.76
C TYR A 147 -17.04 11.44 13.96
N VAL A 148 -18.00 11.07 14.81
CA VAL A 148 -19.03 11.98 15.31
C VAL A 148 -18.67 12.28 16.76
N PRO A 149 -18.38 13.54 17.13
CA PRO A 149 -18.22 13.91 18.52
C PRO A 149 -19.49 13.53 19.30
N PRO A 150 -19.40 13.01 20.54
CA PRO A 150 -20.60 12.81 21.34
C PRO A 150 -21.33 14.16 21.50
N GLU A 151 -22.64 14.17 21.23
CA GLU A 151 -23.49 15.32 21.47
C GLU A 151 -23.29 15.80 22.90
N ARG A 152 -22.82 17.06 23.05
CA ARG A 152 -22.80 17.73 24.35
C ARG A 152 -24.26 17.85 24.81
N SER A 153 -24.61 17.11 25.85
CA SER A 153 -25.75 17.47 26.69
C SER A 153 -25.55 18.90 27.21
N PRO A 154 -26.61 19.73 27.24
CA PRO A 154 -26.50 21.10 27.72
C PRO A 154 -26.32 21.15 29.24
N ASP A 155 -25.68 22.24 29.65
CA ASP A 155 -25.56 22.78 31.01
C ASP A 155 -24.59 22.10 31.96
N PHE A 156 -23.45 22.76 32.19
CA PHE A 156 -23.30 23.64 33.37
C PHE A 156 -22.31 24.76 33.05
N ALA A 157 -22.83 25.99 33.04
CA ALA A 157 -22.05 27.21 32.98
C ALA A 157 -21.42 27.49 34.35
N VAL A 158 -20.10 27.69 34.40
CA VAL A 158 -19.46 28.52 35.44
C VAL A 158 -18.20 29.18 34.87
N GLY A 159 -18.23 30.52 34.86
CA GLY A 159 -17.11 31.36 35.29
C GLY A 159 -15.92 31.52 34.35
N SER A 160 -16.04 32.47 33.44
CA SER A 160 -14.90 33.25 32.93
C SER A 160 -14.24 34.03 34.06
N ASP A 161 -12.92 33.90 34.23
CA ASP A 161 -12.13 34.93 34.88
C ASP A 161 -10.71 35.03 34.28
N HIS A 162 -10.16 36.23 34.45
CA HIS A 162 -9.18 36.94 33.64
C HIS A 162 -7.73 36.41 33.58
N GLN A 163 -7.07 36.75 32.46
CA GLN A 163 -5.68 37.22 32.26
C GLN A 163 -4.59 36.80 33.27
N GLN A 164 -3.49 36.21 32.76
CA GLN A 164 -2.12 36.79 32.80
C GLN A 164 -1.06 35.77 32.34
N GLU A 165 -0.32 36.08 31.27
CA GLU A 165 1.13 35.83 31.24
C GLU A 165 1.81 36.96 32.04
N PRO A 166 2.93 36.73 32.76
CA PRO A 166 4.18 36.37 32.09
C PRO A 166 5.23 35.57 32.90
N ALA A 167 6.35 35.33 32.21
CA ALA A 167 7.72 35.35 32.70
C ALA A 167 8.42 34.03 33.08
N SER A 168 9.48 33.80 32.32
CA SER A 168 10.62 32.93 32.56
C SER A 168 11.34 33.26 33.87
N LEU A 169 11.80 32.24 34.61
CA LEU A 169 13.14 32.12 35.24
C LEU A 169 13.14 31.01 36.30
N GLY A 170 14.21 30.20 36.29
CA GLY A 170 14.70 29.57 37.53
C GLY A 170 14.65 28.05 37.56
N LEU A 171 15.63 27.39 36.94
CA LEU A 171 16.16 26.14 37.47
C LEU A 171 16.92 26.43 38.78
N PRO A 172 16.87 25.53 39.76
CA PRO A 172 18.01 25.30 40.63
C PRO A 172 18.53 23.86 40.52
N ASP A 173 19.86 23.78 40.43
CA ASP A 173 20.69 22.59 40.47
C ASP A 173 20.52 21.76 41.75
N ARG A 174 20.62 20.43 41.64
CA ARG A 174 21.21 19.54 42.66
C ARG A 174 21.97 18.36 42.04
N PRO A 175 22.98 17.81 42.75
CA PRO A 175 24.21 17.31 42.14
C PRO A 175 24.33 15.79 42.01
N VAL A 176 25.08 15.40 40.98
CA VAL A 176 26.05 14.30 40.79
C VAL A 176 25.93 13.03 41.66
N LEU A 177 25.76 11.89 40.97
CA LEU A 177 26.55 10.69 41.24
C LEU A 177 27.10 10.13 39.92
N ARG A 178 28.42 10.23 39.78
CA ARG A 178 29.23 9.76 38.67
C ARG A 178 29.45 8.25 38.80
N ARG A 179 29.23 7.48 37.74
CA ARG A 179 29.99 6.23 37.52
C ARG A 179 30.42 6.16 36.07
N ALA A 180 31.70 5.85 35.91
CA ALA A 180 32.48 5.95 34.69
C ALA A 180 32.19 4.81 33.70
N GLY A 181 32.16 5.17 32.42
CA GLY A 181 32.24 4.30 31.26
C GLY A 181 32.36 5.20 30.04
N GLY A 182 33.58 5.33 29.49
CA GLY A 182 33.96 6.38 28.54
C GLY A 182 33.13 6.39 27.26
N MET A 183 32.72 7.59 26.85
CA MET A 183 32.17 7.88 25.53
C MET A 183 33.23 8.64 24.75
N VAL A 184 33.54 8.18 23.54
CA VAL A 184 34.34 8.94 22.57
C VAL A 184 33.46 10.09 22.08
N GLU A 185 33.87 11.33 22.35
CA GLU A 185 33.20 12.53 21.86
C GLU A 185 33.61 12.72 20.38
N VAL A 186 32.75 12.28 19.46
CA VAL A 186 32.84 12.74 18.05
C VAL A 186 32.27 14.15 18.03
N ALA A 187 33.12 15.13 17.75
CA ALA A 187 32.72 16.52 17.64
C ALA A 187 31.80 16.70 16.42
N VAL A 188 30.49 16.69 16.65
CA VAL A 188 29.50 17.10 15.65
C VAL A 188 29.40 18.61 15.69
N ASP A 189 29.69 19.27 14.56
CA ASP A 189 29.47 20.71 14.43
C ASP A 189 27.96 20.99 14.50
N ARG A 190 27.54 21.52 15.65
CA ARG A 190 26.12 21.75 15.98
C ARG A 190 25.47 22.79 15.06
N ARG A 191 26.26 23.56 14.30
CA ARG A 191 25.74 24.55 13.35
C ARG A 191 25.27 23.93 12.03
N ASP A 192 25.89 22.83 11.57
CA ASP A 192 25.44 22.13 10.37
C ASP A 192 24.28 21.17 10.64
N PHE A 193 24.21 20.60 11.85
CA PHE A 193 23.11 19.72 12.26
C PHE A 193 21.76 20.48 12.39
N LEU A 194 21.77 21.72 12.89
CA LEU A 194 20.54 22.49 13.07
C LEU A 194 20.10 23.30 11.83
N ALA A 195 20.94 23.37 10.79
CA ALA A 195 20.60 24.04 9.54
C ALA A 195 19.95 23.11 8.49
N GLY A 196 19.97 21.79 8.69
CA GLY A 196 19.58 20.82 7.64
C GLY A 196 18.55 19.73 7.99
N THR A 197 18.18 19.50 9.26
CA THR A 197 17.40 18.31 9.64
C THR A 197 16.17 18.63 10.51
N ALA A 198 15.27 19.50 10.06
CA ALA A 198 14.05 19.83 10.80
C ALA A 198 12.74 19.21 10.25
N THR A 199 12.76 18.45 9.15
CA THR A 199 11.52 17.85 8.59
C THR A 199 11.74 16.50 7.91
N LEU A 200 12.53 15.60 8.48
CA LEU A 200 12.57 14.21 8.01
C LEU A 200 11.70 13.33 8.92
N PRO A 201 10.82 12.48 8.36
CA PRO A 201 10.12 11.46 9.14
C PRO A 201 11.13 10.61 9.95
N PRO A 202 10.81 10.14 11.16
CA PRO A 202 11.74 9.41 12.02
C PRO A 202 12.48 8.24 11.33
N PHE A 203 11.81 7.57 10.39
CA PHE A 203 12.38 6.47 9.62
C PHE A 203 13.46 6.92 8.63
N ALA A 204 13.30 8.09 7.99
CA ALA A 204 14.31 8.63 7.09
C ALA A 204 15.59 9.07 7.83
N ALA A 205 15.46 9.54 9.08
CA ALA A 205 16.62 9.86 9.92
C ALA A 205 17.39 8.60 10.36
N MET A 206 16.69 7.50 10.64
CA MET A 206 17.33 6.21 10.97
C MET A 206 18.07 5.64 9.76
N GLU A 207 17.44 5.65 8.58
CA GLU A 207 18.09 5.17 7.36
C GLU A 207 19.30 6.01 6.96
N LEU A 208 19.23 7.34 7.14
CA LEU A 208 20.38 8.21 6.96
C LEU A 208 21.53 7.83 7.90
N THR A 209 21.23 7.56 9.17
CA THR A 209 22.23 7.10 10.16
C THR A 209 22.84 5.76 9.77
N ARG A 210 22.02 4.82 9.30
CA ARG A 210 22.46 3.51 8.84
C ARG A 210 23.39 3.63 7.63
N HIS A 211 23.03 4.48 6.67
CA HIS A 211 23.80 4.71 5.46
C HIS A 211 25.13 5.43 5.74
N ASP A 212 25.13 6.45 6.61
CA ASP A 212 26.36 7.13 7.05
C ASP A 212 27.31 6.16 7.77
N LEU A 213 26.77 5.34 8.69
CA LEU A 213 27.51 4.28 9.36
C LEU A 213 28.10 3.29 8.35
N LEU A 214 27.31 2.79 7.39
CA LEU A 214 27.80 1.86 6.38
C LEU A 214 28.92 2.49 5.54
N SER A 215 28.74 3.72 5.09
CA SER A 215 29.75 4.45 4.31
C SER A 215 31.07 4.63 5.08
N SER A 216 30.99 4.82 6.41
CA SER A 216 32.17 4.93 7.28
C SER A 216 32.88 3.59 7.52
N LEU A 217 32.15 2.47 7.49
CA LEU A 217 32.66 1.12 7.73
C LEU A 217 33.22 0.47 6.47
N THR A 218 32.66 0.78 5.29
CA THR A 218 33.17 0.34 4.01
C THR A 218 34.23 1.32 3.52
N ALA A 219 35.50 1.09 3.87
CA ALA A 219 36.65 1.87 3.40
C ALA A 219 36.91 1.76 1.86
N GLY A 220 35.90 1.43 1.05
CA GLY A 220 36.00 1.03 -0.35
C GLY A 220 34.94 1.66 -1.25
N GLY A 221 35.09 2.96 -1.52
CA GLY A 221 34.65 3.64 -2.75
C GLY A 221 33.16 3.64 -3.12
N SER A 222 32.83 4.43 -4.15
CA SER A 222 31.48 4.56 -4.72
C SER A 222 30.85 3.23 -5.18
N GLY A 223 31.64 2.17 -5.38
CA GLY A 223 31.16 0.86 -5.83
C GLY A 223 30.28 0.12 -4.80
N ALA A 224 30.66 0.13 -3.53
CA ALA A 224 29.92 -0.55 -2.46
C ALA A 224 28.55 0.10 -2.20
N ASP A 225 28.49 1.42 -2.31
CA ASP A 225 27.27 2.22 -2.24
C ASP A 225 26.31 1.87 -3.41
N LEU A 226 26.83 1.75 -4.63
CA LEU A 226 26.01 1.35 -5.78
C LEU A 226 25.48 -0.09 -5.68
N ASP A 227 26.24 -1.02 -5.10
CA ASP A 227 25.76 -2.40 -4.84
C ASP A 227 24.60 -2.43 -3.85
N GLU A 228 24.66 -1.60 -2.80
CA GLU A 228 23.56 -1.44 -1.85
C GLU A 228 22.30 -0.95 -2.56
N TRP A 229 22.42 0.10 -3.39
CA TRP A 229 21.26 0.62 -4.12
C TRP A 229 20.71 -0.36 -5.17
N ARG A 230 21.56 -1.16 -5.81
CA ARG A 230 21.12 -2.27 -6.66
C ARG A 230 20.31 -3.30 -5.87
N GLN A 231 20.76 -3.62 -4.67
CA GLN A 231 20.07 -4.54 -3.77
C GLN A 231 18.71 -3.98 -3.31
N VAL A 232 18.62 -2.68 -2.99
CA VAL A 232 17.35 -2.01 -2.64
C VAL A 232 16.33 -2.15 -3.78
N VAL A 233 16.74 -1.89 -5.03
CA VAL A 233 15.88 -2.07 -6.20
C VAL A 233 15.42 -3.52 -6.37
N TRP A 234 16.33 -4.47 -6.15
CA TRP A 234 16.02 -5.89 -6.22
C TRP A 234 14.99 -6.31 -5.16
N GLU A 235 15.08 -5.79 -3.94
CA GLU A 235 14.12 -6.03 -2.87
C GLU A 235 12.72 -5.47 -3.19
N TYR A 236 12.63 -4.30 -3.83
CA TYR A 236 11.36 -3.81 -4.36
C TYR A 236 10.79 -4.70 -5.45
N ALA A 237 11.64 -5.20 -6.35
CA ALA A 237 11.20 -6.13 -7.39
C ALA A 237 10.63 -7.44 -6.82
N LEU A 238 11.09 -7.90 -5.65
CA LEU A 238 10.54 -9.07 -4.96
C LEU A 238 9.28 -8.74 -4.14
N SER A 239 9.24 -7.57 -3.51
CA SER A 239 8.21 -7.22 -2.53
C SER A 239 6.98 -6.53 -3.10
N TYR A 240 7.05 -5.94 -4.29
CA TYR A 240 5.96 -5.16 -4.88
C TYR A 240 4.65 -5.97 -5.03
N GLY A 241 4.73 -7.27 -5.38
CA GLY A 241 3.54 -8.12 -5.54
C GLY A 241 2.89 -8.60 -4.25
N SER A 242 3.56 -8.47 -3.10
CA SER A 242 3.15 -9.08 -1.82
C SER A 242 2.95 -8.06 -0.69
N SER A 243 3.51 -6.87 -0.81
CA SER A 243 3.46 -5.84 0.23
C SER A 243 2.28 -4.88 0.06
N PRO A 244 1.69 -4.36 1.16
CA PRO A 244 0.66 -3.33 1.06
C PRO A 244 1.18 -2.06 0.37
N PRO A 245 0.48 -1.50 -0.63
CA PRO A 245 0.96 -0.36 -1.41
C PRO A 245 1.33 0.88 -0.59
N ALA A 246 0.54 1.20 0.46
CA ALA A 246 0.83 2.32 1.35
C ALA A 246 2.11 2.13 2.18
N VAL A 247 2.50 0.88 2.47
CA VAL A 247 3.78 0.58 3.15
C VAL A 247 4.94 0.76 2.18
N LEU A 248 4.79 0.27 0.95
CA LEU A 248 5.78 0.43 -0.12
C LEU A 248 6.04 1.91 -0.40
N LEU A 249 5.00 2.74 -0.50
CA LEU A 249 5.16 4.18 -0.74
C LEU A 249 6.00 4.88 0.33
N ARG A 250 5.82 4.56 1.62
CA ARG A 250 6.62 5.17 2.69
C ARG A 250 8.10 4.78 2.62
N ARG A 251 8.37 3.53 2.26
CA ARG A 251 9.75 3.04 2.08
C ARG A 251 10.38 3.69 0.84
N LEU A 252 9.68 3.69 -0.29
CA LEU A 252 10.12 4.31 -1.54
C LEU A 252 10.41 5.80 -1.38
N ASP A 253 9.58 6.52 -0.62
CA ASP A 253 9.79 7.95 -0.31
C ASP A 253 11.10 8.18 0.48
N THR A 254 11.38 7.31 1.46
CA THR A 254 12.61 7.34 2.24
C THR A 254 13.83 7.06 1.35
N ASP A 255 13.77 6.00 0.56
CA ASP A 255 14.86 5.57 -0.33
C ASP A 255 15.13 6.58 -1.44
N LEU A 256 14.10 7.16 -2.06
CA LEU A 256 14.25 8.20 -3.08
C LEU A 256 14.85 9.49 -2.50
N SER A 257 14.47 9.86 -1.26
CA SER A 257 15.03 11.03 -0.58
C SER A 257 16.53 10.86 -0.29
N MET A 258 16.93 9.66 0.15
CA MET A 258 18.33 9.30 0.36
C MET A 258 19.11 9.22 -0.95
N LEU A 259 18.59 8.53 -1.96
CA LEU A 259 19.20 8.42 -3.29
C LEU A 259 19.44 9.81 -3.89
N GLY A 260 18.48 10.74 -3.73
CA GLY A 260 18.64 12.13 -4.18
C GLY A 260 19.79 12.86 -3.48
N THR A 261 20.06 12.54 -2.21
CA THR A 261 21.19 13.12 -1.46
C THR A 261 22.53 12.53 -1.89
N VAL A 262 22.59 11.21 -2.09
CA VAL A 262 23.76 10.50 -2.62
C VAL A 262 24.10 10.98 -4.03
N ALA A 263 23.11 11.03 -4.92
CA ALA A 263 23.28 11.45 -6.31
C ALA A 263 23.78 12.90 -6.46
N ARG A 264 23.40 13.81 -5.56
CA ARG A 264 23.89 15.20 -5.58
C ARG A 264 25.37 15.34 -5.22
N ARG A 265 25.91 14.40 -4.44
CA ARG A 265 27.31 14.42 -3.99
C ARG A 265 28.23 13.64 -4.92
N GLN A 266 27.67 12.80 -5.78
CA GLN A 266 28.43 11.97 -6.69
C GLN A 266 28.97 12.79 -7.87
N THR A 267 30.28 12.65 -8.14
CA THR A 267 30.98 13.35 -9.23
C THR A 267 31.47 12.40 -10.32
N ASP A 268 31.53 11.09 -10.05
CA ASP A 268 31.86 10.10 -11.07
C ASP A 268 30.70 9.90 -12.05
N ASP A 269 30.95 10.17 -13.33
CA ASP A 269 29.93 10.09 -14.40
C ASP A 269 29.28 8.70 -14.51
N THR A 270 30.05 7.64 -14.27
CA THR A 270 29.53 6.26 -14.35
C THR A 270 28.60 5.96 -13.18
N ALA A 271 28.99 6.34 -11.97
CA ALA A 271 28.15 6.26 -10.79
C ALA A 271 26.90 7.13 -10.91
N VAL A 272 27.00 8.36 -11.46
CA VAL A 272 25.83 9.21 -11.72
C VAL A 272 24.85 8.56 -12.69
N ARG A 273 25.33 7.95 -13.78
CA ARG A 273 24.46 7.20 -14.71
C ARG A 273 23.78 6.02 -14.02
N GLU A 274 24.50 5.27 -13.20
CA GLU A 274 23.95 4.14 -12.45
C GLU A 274 22.91 4.58 -11.41
N LEU A 275 23.16 5.66 -10.66
CA LEU A 275 22.19 6.22 -9.72
C LEU A 275 20.92 6.73 -10.42
N ARG A 276 21.04 7.29 -11.64
CA ARG A 276 19.88 7.64 -12.46
C ARG A 276 19.10 6.39 -12.91
N ARG A 277 19.80 5.32 -13.27
CA ARG A 277 19.19 4.02 -13.60
C ARG A 277 18.40 3.48 -12.40
N ILE A 278 19.00 3.47 -11.21
CA ILE A 278 18.35 3.06 -9.96
C ILE A 278 17.15 3.96 -9.65
N GLY A 279 17.33 5.29 -9.73
CA GLY A 279 16.26 6.26 -9.49
C GLY A 279 15.08 6.09 -10.44
N ALA A 280 15.32 5.72 -11.70
CA ALA A 280 14.26 5.40 -12.66
C ALA A 280 13.44 4.18 -12.23
N LEU A 281 14.11 3.12 -11.76
CA LEU A 281 13.44 1.89 -11.30
C LEU A 281 12.63 2.15 -10.02
N LEU A 282 13.21 2.86 -9.03
CA LEU A 282 12.48 3.25 -7.82
C LEU A 282 11.28 4.15 -8.17
N ALA A 283 11.44 5.13 -9.06
CA ALA A 283 10.35 5.98 -9.52
C ALA A 283 9.24 5.18 -10.23
N ALA A 284 9.58 4.15 -11.00
CA ALA A 284 8.60 3.25 -11.61
C ALA A 284 7.83 2.44 -10.55
N PHE A 285 8.49 1.91 -9.52
CA PHE A 285 7.81 1.27 -8.39
C PHE A 285 6.91 2.25 -7.62
N THR A 286 7.32 3.51 -7.47
CA THR A 286 6.48 4.56 -6.88
C THR A 286 5.26 4.86 -7.75
N ALA A 287 5.42 4.91 -9.07
CA ALA A 287 4.30 5.09 -10.01
C ALA A 287 3.27 3.95 -9.89
N HIS A 288 3.77 2.73 -9.77
CA HIS A 288 2.97 1.55 -9.50
C HIS A 288 2.20 1.65 -8.17
N ALA A 289 2.92 1.87 -7.06
CA ALA A 289 2.32 1.89 -5.74
C ALA A 289 1.36 3.07 -5.53
N THR A 290 1.60 4.22 -6.17
CA THR A 290 0.67 5.37 -6.14
C THR A 290 -0.63 5.07 -6.88
N ALA A 291 -0.56 4.37 -8.02
CA ALA A 291 -1.76 3.92 -8.70
C ALA A 291 -2.52 2.84 -7.91
N ASP A 292 -1.82 1.95 -7.19
CA ASP A 292 -2.45 0.91 -6.37
C ASP A 292 -3.18 1.47 -5.14
N VAL A 293 -2.80 2.66 -4.64
CA VAL A 293 -3.59 3.40 -3.64
C VAL A 293 -4.65 4.32 -4.24
N GLY A 294 -4.80 4.32 -5.58
CA GLY A 294 -5.82 5.08 -6.31
C GLY A 294 -5.41 6.49 -6.74
N ASP A 295 -4.18 6.95 -6.48
CA ASP A 295 -3.70 8.26 -6.92
C ASP A 295 -3.09 8.19 -8.33
N LEU A 296 -3.97 8.08 -9.33
CA LEU A 296 -3.59 8.04 -10.75
C LEU A 296 -2.86 9.33 -11.22
N PRO A 297 -3.25 10.54 -10.79
CA PRO A 297 -2.48 11.75 -11.12
C PRO A 297 -1.04 11.72 -10.61
N ALA A 298 -0.79 11.22 -9.39
CA ALA A 298 0.56 11.03 -8.88
C ALA A 298 1.30 9.96 -9.66
N SER A 299 0.65 8.83 -9.97
CA SER A 299 1.25 7.77 -10.78
C SER A 299 1.77 8.29 -12.12
N GLN A 300 0.97 9.09 -12.83
CA GLN A 300 1.39 9.71 -14.10
C GLN A 300 2.57 10.66 -13.95
N ARG A 301 2.66 11.41 -12.84
CA ARG A 301 3.84 12.23 -12.53
C ARG A 301 5.07 11.36 -12.33
N TRP A 302 4.94 10.27 -11.58
CA TRP A 302 6.04 9.35 -11.32
C TRP A 302 6.49 8.58 -12.55
N TRP A 303 5.58 8.18 -13.45
CA TRP A 303 5.96 7.60 -14.74
C TRP A 303 6.80 8.58 -15.58
N ARG A 304 6.44 9.86 -15.62
CA ARG A 304 7.26 10.89 -16.27
C ARG A 304 8.64 11.02 -15.63
N THR A 305 8.72 11.03 -14.30
CA THR A 305 10.00 11.05 -13.57
C THR A 305 10.85 9.83 -13.90
N ALA A 306 10.26 8.63 -13.90
CA ALA A 306 10.93 7.38 -14.20
C ALA A 306 11.52 7.39 -15.62
N LYS A 307 10.74 7.80 -16.62
CA LYS A 307 11.21 7.91 -18.01
C LYS A 307 12.34 8.93 -18.17
N GLN A 308 12.23 10.10 -17.55
CA GLN A 308 13.29 11.12 -17.57
C GLN A 308 14.59 10.60 -16.95
N ALA A 309 14.52 9.93 -15.80
CA ALA A 309 15.68 9.35 -15.14
C ALA A 309 16.29 8.19 -15.97
N ALA A 310 15.44 7.36 -16.59
CA ALA A 310 15.89 6.27 -17.46
C ALA A 310 16.60 6.81 -18.71
N ASP A 311 16.06 7.85 -19.35
CA ASP A 311 16.70 8.46 -20.51
C ASP A 311 18.02 9.13 -20.13
N ALA A 312 18.08 9.77 -18.95
CA ALA A 312 19.30 10.41 -18.44
C ALA A 312 20.38 9.43 -17.95
N SER A 313 20.04 8.16 -17.69
CA SER A 313 21.02 7.11 -17.38
C SER A 313 21.72 6.59 -18.63
N GLY A 314 21.06 6.66 -19.79
CA GLY A 314 21.52 6.07 -21.05
C GLY A 314 21.35 4.55 -21.12
N ASP A 315 20.84 3.90 -20.08
CA ASP A 315 20.66 2.45 -20.04
C ASP A 315 19.44 2.01 -20.85
N LEU A 316 19.67 1.39 -22.01
CA LEU A 316 18.62 0.94 -22.92
C LEU A 316 17.63 -0.03 -22.24
N HIS A 317 18.13 -0.87 -21.34
CA HIS A 317 17.28 -1.82 -20.62
C HIS A 317 16.24 -1.10 -19.77
N THR A 318 16.68 -0.22 -18.89
CA THR A 318 15.78 0.55 -18.02
C THR A 318 14.85 1.47 -18.84
N ARG A 319 15.35 2.08 -19.92
CA ARG A 319 14.54 2.95 -20.79
C ARG A 319 13.34 2.24 -21.41
N LEU A 320 13.54 1.00 -21.87
CA LEU A 320 12.47 0.20 -22.48
C LEU A 320 11.61 -0.52 -21.44
N TRP A 321 12.22 -1.06 -20.39
CA TRP A 321 11.48 -1.70 -19.31
C TRP A 321 10.49 -0.73 -18.68
N THR A 322 10.89 0.49 -18.33
CA THR A 322 9.98 1.50 -17.76
C THR A 322 8.80 1.82 -18.69
N ARG A 323 9.04 1.92 -20.01
CA ARG A 323 7.97 2.21 -20.99
C ARG A 323 7.04 1.02 -21.19
N GLY A 324 7.58 -0.20 -21.31
CA GLY A 324 6.77 -1.42 -21.39
C GLY A 324 5.86 -1.55 -20.17
N ARG A 325 6.41 -1.32 -18.98
CA ARG A 325 5.64 -1.31 -17.73
C ARG A 325 4.56 -0.24 -17.69
N GLU A 326 4.87 0.99 -18.13
CA GLU A 326 3.87 2.05 -18.22
C GLU A 326 2.74 1.68 -19.20
N ILE A 327 3.05 1.09 -20.36
CA ILE A 327 2.05 0.67 -21.35
C ILE A 327 1.07 -0.34 -20.74
N VAL A 328 1.60 -1.43 -20.16
CA VAL A 328 0.78 -2.47 -19.54
C VAL A 328 -0.07 -1.85 -18.42
N ARG A 329 0.53 -1.02 -17.57
CA ARG A 329 -0.16 -0.39 -16.45
C ARG A 329 -1.25 0.59 -16.93
N ALA A 330 -0.98 1.39 -17.95
CA ALA A 330 -1.93 2.33 -18.53
C ALA A 330 -3.20 1.66 -19.05
N LEU A 331 -3.08 0.43 -19.57
CA LEU A 331 -4.24 -0.37 -19.99
C LEU A 331 -5.10 -0.83 -18.80
N TYR A 332 -4.50 -1.21 -17.68
CA TYR A 332 -5.22 -1.57 -16.45
C TYR A 332 -5.88 -0.35 -15.79
N GLU A 333 -5.22 0.81 -15.85
CA GLU A 333 -5.73 2.09 -15.38
C GLU A 333 -6.77 2.72 -16.31
N GLN A 334 -7.09 2.06 -17.43
CA GLN A 334 -8.07 2.51 -18.43
C GLN A 334 -7.77 3.92 -18.98
N ARG A 335 -6.48 4.25 -19.16
CA ARG A 335 -6.07 5.48 -19.83
C ARG A 335 -6.63 5.51 -21.26
N PRO A 336 -6.92 6.70 -21.83
CA PRO A 336 -7.35 6.81 -23.22
C PRO A 336 -6.39 6.09 -24.16
N LEU A 337 -6.92 5.22 -25.01
CA LEU A 337 -6.13 4.38 -25.90
C LEU A 337 -5.15 5.15 -26.79
N PRO A 338 -5.47 6.34 -27.36
CA PRO A 338 -4.48 7.13 -28.09
C PRO A 338 -3.22 7.43 -27.27
N ALA A 339 -3.37 7.77 -25.99
CA ALA A 339 -2.24 8.03 -25.11
C ALA A 339 -1.42 6.76 -24.79
N VAL A 340 -2.02 5.57 -24.86
CA VAL A 340 -1.29 4.30 -24.73
C VAL A 340 -0.50 4.00 -26.01
N LEU A 341 -1.09 4.28 -27.17
CA LEU A 341 -0.42 4.12 -28.47
C LEU A 341 0.76 5.11 -28.63
N ASP A 342 0.67 6.30 -28.06
CA ASP A 342 1.80 7.24 -28.00
C ASP A 342 2.98 6.66 -27.19
N LEU A 343 2.71 5.97 -26.08
CA LEU A 343 3.75 5.26 -25.31
C LEU A 343 4.39 4.12 -26.11
N VAL A 344 3.60 3.40 -26.91
CA VAL A 344 4.11 2.38 -27.84
C VAL A 344 5.03 3.03 -28.87
N ALA A 345 4.63 4.15 -29.46
CA ALA A 345 5.45 4.88 -30.43
C ALA A 345 6.78 5.40 -29.83
N GLU A 346 6.75 5.89 -28.58
CA GLU A 346 7.96 6.27 -27.84
C GLU A 346 8.94 5.09 -27.70
N ALA A 347 8.44 3.90 -27.36
CA ALA A 347 9.27 2.72 -27.20
C ALA A 347 9.77 2.16 -28.55
N ASP A 348 8.94 2.19 -29.60
CA ASP A 348 9.33 1.85 -30.98
C ASP A 348 10.54 2.68 -31.43
N ALA A 349 10.52 3.99 -31.19
CA ALA A 349 11.61 4.90 -31.55
C ALA A 349 12.95 4.57 -30.84
N ILE A 350 12.90 3.94 -29.66
CA ILE A 350 14.11 3.46 -28.96
C ILE A 350 14.59 2.16 -29.59
N THR A 351 13.69 1.21 -29.85
CA THR A 351 14.06 -0.08 -30.47
C THR A 351 14.63 0.07 -31.88
N ALA A 352 14.17 1.07 -32.63
CA ALA A 352 14.66 1.38 -33.98
C ALA A 352 16.15 1.76 -34.02
N GLN A 353 16.75 2.15 -32.88
CA GLN A 353 18.18 2.49 -32.78
C GLN A 353 19.08 1.25 -32.82
N GLY A 354 18.52 0.05 -32.65
CA GLY A 354 19.25 -1.21 -32.69
C GLY A 354 20.06 -1.49 -31.41
N GLY A 355 20.69 -2.67 -31.35
CA GLY A 355 21.57 -3.05 -30.24
C GLY A 355 20.87 -3.31 -28.90
N VAL A 356 19.55 -3.49 -28.92
CA VAL A 356 18.77 -3.67 -27.70
C VAL A 356 18.82 -5.14 -27.22
N PRO A 357 19.16 -5.40 -25.95
CA PRO A 357 19.21 -6.76 -25.44
C PRO A 357 17.81 -7.39 -25.33
N PRO A 358 17.64 -8.70 -25.53
CA PRO A 358 16.33 -9.37 -25.50
C PRO A 358 15.52 -9.08 -24.23
N GLU A 359 16.16 -9.04 -23.07
CA GLU A 359 15.51 -8.75 -21.79
C GLU A 359 14.93 -7.33 -21.69
N ALA A 360 15.43 -6.38 -22.47
CA ALA A 360 14.94 -5.00 -22.44
C ALA A 360 13.64 -4.81 -23.22
N VAL A 361 13.40 -5.63 -24.25
CA VAL A 361 12.23 -5.47 -25.14
C VAL A 361 11.05 -6.33 -24.72
N GLN A 362 11.23 -7.38 -23.93
CA GLN A 362 10.17 -8.36 -23.68
C GLN A 362 8.89 -7.73 -23.08
N GLU A 363 9.04 -6.93 -22.03
CA GLU A 363 7.91 -6.24 -21.38
C GLU A 363 7.21 -5.25 -22.34
N TYR A 364 8.00 -4.58 -23.17
CA TYR A 364 7.50 -3.66 -24.18
C TYR A 364 6.69 -4.39 -25.25
N LEU A 365 7.19 -5.51 -25.78
CA LEU A 365 6.51 -6.29 -26.81
C LEU A 365 5.16 -6.81 -26.31
N ASP A 366 5.08 -7.27 -25.06
CA ASP A 366 3.80 -7.66 -24.43
C ASP A 366 2.84 -6.47 -24.35
N GLY A 367 3.31 -5.33 -23.80
CA GLY A 367 2.52 -4.10 -23.74
C GLY A 367 2.01 -3.66 -25.12
N LYS A 368 2.84 -3.75 -26.16
CA LYS A 368 2.51 -3.42 -27.55
C LYS A 368 1.41 -4.34 -28.10
N ALA A 369 1.53 -5.65 -27.93
CA ALA A 369 0.51 -6.61 -28.38
C ALA A 369 -0.85 -6.31 -27.72
N ARG A 370 -0.85 -6.05 -26.40
CA ARG A 370 -2.06 -5.69 -25.64
C ARG A 370 -2.66 -4.35 -26.08
N ALA A 371 -1.82 -3.36 -26.36
CA ALA A 371 -2.28 -2.07 -26.85
C ALA A 371 -2.93 -2.18 -28.25
N PHE A 372 -2.33 -2.95 -29.15
CA PHE A 372 -2.88 -3.17 -30.49
C PHE A 372 -4.18 -3.94 -30.50
N VAL A 373 -4.30 -5.00 -29.70
CA VAL A 373 -5.56 -5.76 -29.64
C VAL A 373 -6.69 -4.90 -29.05
N ARG A 374 -6.40 -4.07 -28.05
CA ARG A 374 -7.36 -3.08 -27.50
C ARG A 374 -7.74 -1.99 -28.50
N ALA A 375 -6.88 -1.71 -29.48
CA ALA A 375 -7.15 -0.78 -30.56
C ALA A 375 -7.90 -1.40 -31.75
N GLY A 376 -8.23 -2.70 -31.70
CA GLY A 376 -8.81 -3.41 -32.84
C GLY A 376 -7.84 -3.61 -34.00
N ARG A 377 -6.55 -3.36 -33.79
CA ARG A 377 -5.47 -3.59 -34.77
C ARG A 377 -5.03 -5.05 -34.71
N ASN A 378 -5.94 -5.94 -35.12
CA ASN A 378 -5.82 -7.37 -34.86
C ASN A 378 -4.60 -8.02 -35.53
N ASP A 379 -4.26 -7.61 -36.76
CA ASP A 379 -3.09 -8.16 -37.46
C ASP A 379 -1.78 -7.69 -36.82
N ASP A 380 -1.69 -6.41 -36.48
CA ASP A 380 -0.54 -5.88 -35.73
C ASP A 380 -0.39 -6.54 -34.36
N ALA A 381 -1.50 -6.83 -33.68
CA ALA A 381 -1.48 -7.54 -32.40
C ALA A 381 -0.95 -8.97 -32.54
N ARG A 382 -1.33 -9.69 -33.61
CA ARG A 382 -0.80 -11.04 -33.90
C ARG A 382 0.70 -11.01 -34.19
N THR A 383 1.15 -10.04 -34.98
CA THR A 383 2.58 -9.84 -35.26
C THR A 383 3.34 -9.54 -33.96
N ALA A 384 2.86 -8.59 -33.16
CA ALA A 384 3.50 -8.26 -31.89
C ALA A 384 3.53 -9.45 -30.92
N LEU A 385 2.49 -10.29 -30.88
CA LEU A 385 2.49 -11.51 -30.07
C LEU A 385 3.51 -12.54 -30.57
N THR A 386 3.67 -12.68 -31.89
CA THR A 386 4.73 -13.53 -32.47
C THR A 386 6.11 -13.01 -32.06
N ASP A 387 6.31 -11.69 -32.01
CA ASP A 387 7.56 -11.09 -31.54
C ASP A 387 7.80 -11.36 -30.04
N VAL A 388 6.75 -11.32 -29.20
CA VAL A 388 6.83 -11.70 -27.77
C VAL A 388 7.32 -13.14 -27.62
N GLN A 389 6.75 -14.07 -28.38
CA GLN A 389 7.11 -15.49 -28.37
C GLN A 389 8.54 -15.70 -28.86
N ALA A 390 8.91 -15.10 -30.00
CA ALA A 390 10.25 -15.25 -30.58
C ALA A 390 11.34 -14.59 -29.71
N ASN A 391 11.03 -13.51 -29.00
CA ASN A 391 11.99 -12.89 -28.08
C ASN A 391 12.11 -13.68 -26.76
N PHE A 392 11.04 -14.32 -26.28
CA PHE A 392 11.07 -15.19 -25.09
C PHE A 392 12.10 -16.32 -25.21
N GLU A 393 12.18 -16.97 -26.37
CA GLU A 393 13.16 -18.03 -26.63
C GLU A 393 14.61 -17.54 -26.49
N ARG A 394 14.85 -16.24 -26.76
CA ARG A 394 16.16 -15.60 -26.69
C ARG A 394 16.51 -15.03 -25.32
N LEU A 395 15.59 -15.06 -24.35
CA LEU A 395 15.85 -14.53 -23.01
C LEU A 395 16.91 -15.37 -22.27
N PRO A 396 17.80 -14.75 -21.48
CA PRO A 396 18.67 -15.48 -20.57
C PRO A 396 17.86 -16.32 -19.55
N ASP A 397 18.39 -17.49 -19.16
CA ASP A 397 17.74 -18.37 -18.16
C ASP A 397 17.44 -17.64 -16.85
N ARG A 398 18.32 -16.75 -16.40
CA ARG A 398 18.12 -15.91 -15.20
C ARG A 398 16.86 -15.04 -15.26
N VAL A 399 16.41 -14.66 -16.46
CA VAL A 399 15.16 -13.90 -16.66
C VAL A 399 13.99 -14.84 -16.87
N ARG A 400 14.18 -15.90 -17.68
CA ARG A 400 13.13 -16.88 -18.01
C ARG A 400 12.69 -17.74 -16.83
N GLN A 401 13.58 -17.98 -15.87
CA GLN A 401 13.30 -18.80 -14.68
C GLN A 401 12.93 -17.98 -13.46
N ASP A 402 13.08 -16.64 -13.51
CA ASP A 402 12.70 -15.78 -12.41
C ASP A 402 11.18 -15.65 -12.34
N THR A 403 10.63 -16.29 -11.31
CA THR A 403 9.20 -16.27 -10.99
C THR A 403 8.88 -15.39 -9.77
N ALA A 404 9.92 -14.91 -9.10
CA ALA A 404 9.82 -14.22 -7.81
C ALA A 404 9.86 -12.70 -7.96
N SER A 405 10.68 -12.19 -8.89
CA SER A 405 10.84 -10.76 -9.09
C SER A 405 10.02 -10.23 -10.25
N TRP A 406 9.71 -8.93 -10.17
CA TRP A 406 9.08 -8.17 -11.24
C TRP A 406 10.00 -7.85 -12.43
N PHE A 407 11.26 -8.29 -12.41
CA PHE A 407 12.16 -8.28 -13.56
C PHE A 407 12.16 -9.61 -14.32
N GLY A 408 11.60 -10.67 -13.73
CA GLY A 408 11.50 -11.98 -14.36
C GLY A 408 10.42 -12.03 -15.44
N TRP A 409 10.67 -12.85 -16.47
CA TRP A 409 9.75 -13.11 -17.56
C TRP A 409 9.61 -14.62 -17.78
N SER A 410 8.85 -15.25 -16.89
CA SER A 410 8.68 -16.71 -16.86
C SER A 410 7.69 -17.24 -17.91
N GLU A 411 7.68 -18.56 -18.11
CA GLU A 411 6.67 -19.20 -18.99
C GLU A 411 5.24 -18.81 -18.56
N ARG A 412 4.99 -18.64 -17.26
CA ARG A 412 3.72 -18.12 -16.75
C ARG A 412 3.39 -16.74 -17.30
N ALA A 413 4.36 -15.83 -17.41
CA ALA A 413 4.16 -14.50 -17.99
C ALA A 413 3.85 -14.59 -19.50
N LEU A 414 4.53 -15.49 -20.22
CA LEU A 414 4.24 -15.77 -21.62
C LEU A 414 2.81 -16.27 -21.83
N ARG A 415 2.37 -17.28 -21.06
CA ARG A 415 1.00 -17.79 -21.15
C ARG A 415 -0.05 -16.72 -20.84
N LEU A 416 0.24 -15.81 -19.90
CA LEU A 416 -0.65 -14.69 -19.60
C LEU A 416 -0.76 -13.69 -20.77
N ALA A 417 0.36 -13.38 -21.45
CA ALA A 417 0.37 -12.52 -22.62
C ALA A 417 -0.39 -13.15 -23.81
N GLU A 418 -0.16 -14.46 -24.05
CA GLU A 418 -0.87 -15.25 -25.05
C GLU A 418 -2.38 -15.26 -24.77
N SER A 419 -2.77 -15.70 -23.58
CA SER A 419 -4.18 -15.81 -23.19
C SER A 419 -4.90 -14.46 -23.26
N TYR A 420 -4.27 -13.38 -22.78
CA TYR A 420 -4.83 -12.03 -22.89
C TYR A 420 -5.10 -11.64 -24.35
N THR A 421 -4.10 -11.84 -25.22
CA THR A 421 -4.17 -11.39 -26.61
C THR A 421 -5.16 -12.24 -27.41
N TYR A 422 -5.08 -13.57 -27.32
CA TYR A 422 -5.99 -14.47 -28.01
C TYR A 422 -7.45 -14.32 -27.57
N SER A 423 -7.69 -14.10 -26.26
CA SER A 423 -9.04 -13.84 -25.75
C SER A 423 -9.67 -12.59 -26.38
N HIS A 424 -8.89 -11.50 -26.54
CA HIS A 424 -9.38 -10.27 -27.17
C HIS A 424 -9.50 -10.40 -28.70
N LEU A 425 -8.74 -11.31 -29.33
CA LEU A 425 -8.87 -11.65 -30.75
C LEU A 425 -10.06 -12.59 -31.03
N GLY A 426 -10.69 -13.15 -30.00
CA GLY A 426 -11.77 -14.14 -30.12
C GLY A 426 -11.31 -15.56 -30.45
N ASP A 427 -10.01 -15.86 -30.30
CA ASP A 427 -9.44 -17.19 -30.53
C ASP A 427 -9.34 -17.97 -29.19
N TYR A 428 -10.49 -18.42 -28.69
CA TYR A 428 -10.57 -19.04 -27.37
C TYR A 428 -9.81 -20.38 -27.30
N THR A 429 -9.65 -21.09 -28.41
CA THR A 429 -8.90 -22.35 -28.47
C THR A 429 -7.41 -22.16 -28.20
N ARG A 430 -6.84 -21.01 -28.59
CA ARG A 430 -5.44 -20.68 -28.25
C ARG A 430 -5.30 -19.91 -26.94
N ALA A 431 -6.41 -19.44 -26.37
CA ALA A 431 -6.42 -18.68 -25.13
C ALA A 431 -6.47 -19.55 -23.86
N ASP A 432 -7.11 -20.72 -23.97
CA ASP A 432 -7.12 -21.81 -22.99
C ASP A 432 -5.79 -22.58 -23.01
#